data_AF-A0A3M6C3P0-F1
#
_entry.id   AF-A0A3M6C3P0-F1
#
_cell.length_a   1.000
_cell.length_b   1.000
_cell.length_c   1.000
_cell.angle_alpha   90.00
_cell.angle_beta   90.00
_cell.angle_gamma   90.00
#
_symmetry.space_group_name_H-M   'P 1'
#
loop_
_entity.id
_entity.type
_entity.pdbx_description
1 polymer ?
#
loop_
_entity_poly.entity_id
_entity_poly.type
_entity_poly.pdbx_seq_one_letter_code
_entity_poly.pdbx_strand_id
1 'polypeptide(L)'
;MSARPRWRVTSVTSMSCRARYLPASECRKIALTFAAFEEAAPARCGISMKRTALLVLALVLHPMAQGAGDAEAGKAVFTRLCSGCHKIGPSARSAFGPPLNGIIGRKAGQQEGYVYTDAMKNSGLIWTREELRMYIKDPSEVVPGTRMKLWWMGNDERMEDLLEYLDANK
;
A
#
# COMPACT_ATOMS: atom_id res chain seq x y z
N MET A 1 -10.53 -13.25 -48.35
CA MET A 1 -9.84 -14.48 -47.95
C MET A 1 -8.66 -14.12 -47.06
N SER A 2 -8.76 -14.35 -45.75
CA SER A 2 -7.63 -14.57 -44.85
C SER A 2 -8.21 -15.12 -43.54
N ALA A 3 -7.85 -16.37 -43.27
CA ALA A 3 -8.39 -17.17 -42.18
C ALA A 3 -7.82 -16.70 -40.84
N ARG A 4 -8.69 -16.58 -39.82
CA ARG A 4 -8.27 -16.38 -38.43
C ARG A 4 -7.79 -17.71 -37.85
N PRO A 5 -6.61 -17.80 -37.21
CA PRO A 5 -6.25 -19.00 -36.48
C PRO A 5 -6.97 -19.04 -35.13
N ARG A 6 -7.72 -20.13 -34.95
CA ARG A 6 -8.42 -20.55 -33.72
C ARG A 6 -7.40 -21.17 -32.78
N TRP A 7 -7.04 -20.49 -31.69
CA TRP A 7 -6.20 -21.08 -30.64
C TRP A 7 -7.06 -21.73 -29.57
N ARG A 8 -6.87 -23.04 -29.40
CA ARG A 8 -7.47 -23.87 -28.36
C ARG A 8 -6.51 -23.84 -27.17
N VAL A 9 -6.97 -23.32 -26.03
CA VAL A 9 -6.22 -23.37 -24.76
C VAL A 9 -6.55 -24.70 -24.09
N THR A 10 -5.59 -25.63 -24.06
CA THR A 10 -5.67 -26.84 -23.23
C THR A 10 -4.41 -26.92 -22.38
N SER A 11 -4.61 -26.85 -21.07
CA SER A 11 -3.63 -26.97 -19.97
C SER A 11 -2.93 -25.69 -19.52
N VAL A 12 -3.05 -25.46 -18.20
CA VAL A 12 -2.50 -24.37 -17.43
C VAL A 12 -1.41 -25.01 -16.55
N THR A 13 -0.16 -24.99 -17.01
CA THR A 13 0.98 -25.33 -16.16
C THR A 13 2.12 -24.34 -16.41
N SER A 14 2.07 -23.27 -15.62
CA SER A 14 3.16 -22.51 -15.01
C SER A 14 4.53 -22.39 -15.72
N MET A 15 4.78 -21.16 -16.20
CA MET A 15 6.01 -20.35 -16.05
C MET A 15 7.39 -20.99 -16.31
N SER A 16 7.87 -20.89 -17.55
CA SER A 16 9.31 -20.75 -17.82
C SER A 16 9.73 -19.28 -17.65
N CYS A 17 10.53 -19.02 -16.62
CA CYS A 17 11.27 -17.77 -16.46
C CYS A 17 12.36 -17.70 -17.54
N ARG A 18 12.23 -16.76 -18.49
CA ARG A 18 13.29 -16.42 -19.45
C ARG A 18 14.39 -15.64 -18.73
N ALA A 19 15.37 -16.34 -18.15
CA ALA A 19 16.63 -15.72 -17.76
C ALA A 19 17.46 -15.44 -19.02
N ARG A 20 17.32 -14.23 -19.54
CA ARG A 20 18.19 -13.67 -20.58
C ARG A 20 19.55 -13.36 -19.94
N TYR A 21 20.58 -14.04 -20.45
CA TYR A 21 21.95 -13.54 -20.62
C TYR A 21 22.57 -12.76 -19.45
N LEU A 22 23.38 -13.45 -18.65
CA LEU A 22 24.49 -12.84 -17.91
C LEU A 22 25.82 -13.41 -18.45
N PRO A 23 26.84 -12.56 -18.72
CA PRO A 23 28.11 -12.97 -19.32
C PRO A 23 28.98 -13.78 -18.35
N ALA A 24 29.71 -14.77 -18.90
CA ALA A 24 30.49 -15.79 -18.17
C ALA A 24 31.62 -15.26 -17.26
N SER A 25 31.97 -13.97 -17.33
CA SER A 25 33.02 -13.35 -16.50
C SER A 25 32.56 -12.97 -15.08
N GLU A 26 31.24 -12.89 -14.83
CA GLU A 26 30.69 -12.54 -13.51
C GLU A 26 30.43 -13.76 -12.61
N CYS A 27 30.28 -14.97 -13.18
CA CYS A 27 30.15 -16.21 -12.40
C CYS A 27 31.39 -16.54 -11.55
N ARG A 28 32.58 -16.00 -11.87
CA ARG A 28 33.83 -16.32 -11.17
C ARG A 28 34.05 -15.51 -9.88
N LYS A 29 33.31 -14.41 -9.68
CA LYS A 29 33.42 -13.58 -8.45
C LYS A 29 32.48 -14.03 -7.33
N ILE A 30 31.41 -14.76 -7.66
CA ILE A 30 30.46 -15.30 -6.67
C ILE A 30 30.98 -16.62 -6.05
N ALA A 31 31.91 -17.32 -6.72
CA ALA A 31 32.47 -18.59 -6.25
C ALA A 31 33.65 -18.47 -5.26
N LEU A 32 34.13 -17.26 -4.93
CA LEU A 32 35.29 -17.06 -4.04
C LEU A 32 34.96 -16.53 -2.64
N THR A 33 33.68 -16.34 -2.31
CA THR A 33 33.25 -15.93 -0.95
C THR A 33 32.57 -17.04 -0.14
N PHE A 34 32.47 -18.26 -0.69
CA PHE A 34 31.75 -19.38 -0.06
C PHE A 34 32.64 -20.55 0.40
N ALA A 35 33.96 -20.37 0.51
CA ALA A 35 34.91 -21.43 0.86
C ALA A 35 35.75 -21.11 2.11
N ALA A 36 35.13 -20.59 3.18
CA ALA A 36 35.83 -20.38 4.45
C ALA A 36 34.96 -20.51 5.71
N PHE A 37 33.86 -21.25 5.66
CA PHE A 37 33.06 -21.55 6.86
C PHE A 37 32.58 -23.00 6.87
N GLU A 38 33.53 -23.93 6.84
CA GLU A 38 33.30 -25.30 7.32
C GLU A 38 34.38 -25.63 8.37
N GLU A 39 33.91 -26.26 9.44
CA GLU A 39 34.65 -26.86 10.56
C GLU A 39 35.15 -25.97 11.70
N ALA A 40 34.22 -25.62 12.59
CA ALA A 40 34.50 -25.63 14.02
C ALA A 40 33.52 -26.59 14.70
N ALA A 41 33.94 -27.85 14.86
CA ALA A 41 33.25 -28.82 15.70
C ALA A 41 33.19 -28.29 17.15
N PRO A 42 32.02 -28.16 17.79
CA PRO A 42 31.98 -27.85 19.20
C PRO A 42 32.40 -29.09 19.98
N ALA A 43 33.42 -28.91 20.81
CA ALA A 43 33.84 -29.85 21.83
C ALA A 43 32.63 -30.34 22.62
N ARG A 44 32.53 -31.67 22.76
CA ARG A 44 31.58 -32.33 23.64
C ARG A 44 31.90 -31.96 25.08
N CYS A 45 31.30 -30.89 25.60
CA CYS A 45 31.17 -30.64 27.02
C CYS A 45 29.76 -31.08 27.43
N GLY A 46 29.65 -32.08 28.29
CA GLY A 46 28.39 -32.70 28.69
C GLY A 46 27.47 -31.70 29.39
N ILE A 47 26.38 -31.32 28.72
CA ILE A 47 25.31 -30.51 29.31
C ILE A 47 24.06 -31.37 29.38
N SER A 48 23.60 -31.58 30.61
CA SER A 48 22.46 -32.42 31.00
C SER A 48 21.17 -32.04 30.26
N MET A 49 20.64 -33.03 29.54
CA MET A 49 19.40 -33.04 28.76
C MET A 49 18.16 -32.96 29.64
N LYS A 50 17.99 -31.89 30.43
CA LYS A 50 16.75 -31.63 31.18
C LYS A 50 16.29 -30.16 31.17
N ARG A 51 17.03 -29.27 30.49
CA ARG A 51 16.72 -27.82 30.47
C ARG A 51 16.41 -27.23 29.10
N THR A 52 16.50 -28.03 28.03
CA THR A 52 16.29 -27.56 26.65
C THR A 52 14.84 -27.58 26.19
N ALA A 53 13.92 -28.18 26.95
CA ALA A 53 12.49 -28.23 26.60
C ALA A 53 11.75 -26.89 26.78
N LEU A 54 12.38 -25.87 27.37
CA LEU A 54 11.74 -24.58 27.67
C LEU A 54 12.04 -23.46 26.64
N LEU A 55 12.92 -23.67 25.66
CA LEU A 55 13.36 -22.61 24.75
C LEU A 55 12.73 -22.62 23.34
N VAL A 56 11.91 -23.62 22.99
CA VAL A 56 11.29 -23.69 21.65
C VAL A 56 9.87 -23.09 21.62
N LEU A 57 9.25 -22.80 22.77
CA LEU A 57 7.87 -22.29 22.84
C LEU A 57 7.75 -20.75 22.66
N ALA A 58 8.87 -20.01 22.58
CA ALA A 58 8.85 -18.53 22.60
C ALA A 58 8.82 -17.85 21.22
N LEU A 59 8.79 -18.59 20.09
CA LEU A 59 8.98 -18.02 18.74
C LEU A 59 7.69 -17.75 17.93
N VAL A 60 6.50 -17.98 18.48
CA VAL A 60 5.22 -17.89 17.73
C VAL A 60 4.42 -16.58 17.95
N LEU A 61 4.98 -15.59 18.62
CA LEU A 61 4.35 -14.28 18.84
C LEU A 61 5.11 -13.18 18.09
N HIS A 62 5.16 -13.26 16.76
CA HIS A 62 5.46 -12.06 15.97
C HIS A 62 4.14 -11.33 15.74
N PRO A 63 3.93 -10.13 16.31
CA PRO A 63 2.80 -9.33 15.89
C PRO A 63 3.00 -9.04 14.40
N MET A 64 2.02 -9.44 13.59
CA MET A 64 1.86 -8.90 12.24
C MET A 64 1.52 -7.43 12.44
N ALA A 65 2.52 -6.59 12.63
CA ALA A 65 2.35 -5.16 12.56
C ALA A 65 1.93 -4.87 11.12
N GLN A 66 0.63 -4.64 10.91
CA GLN A 66 0.17 -3.88 9.74
C GLN A 66 0.89 -2.54 9.85
N GLY A 67 1.95 -2.37 9.05
CA GLY A 67 2.78 -1.18 9.10
C GLY A 67 1.91 0.06 8.97
N ALA A 68 2.14 1.05 9.84
CA ALA A 68 1.62 2.38 9.60
C ALA A 68 2.11 2.84 8.20
N GLY A 69 1.24 3.51 7.45
CA GLY A 69 1.60 3.99 6.10
C GLY A 69 2.80 4.94 6.13
N ASP A 70 3.43 5.15 4.97
CA ASP A 70 4.50 6.13 4.79
C ASP A 70 3.92 7.44 4.27
N ALA A 71 3.99 8.50 5.07
CA ALA A 71 3.48 9.82 4.71
C ALA A 71 4.20 10.45 3.49
N GLU A 72 5.49 10.19 3.26
CA GLU A 72 6.20 10.74 2.09
C GLU A 72 5.81 9.98 0.82
N ALA A 73 5.64 8.65 0.90
CA ALA A 73 5.03 7.87 -0.18
C ALA A 73 3.58 8.35 -0.45
N GLY A 74 2.83 8.64 0.60
CA GLY A 74 1.46 9.14 0.53
C GLY A 74 1.35 10.50 -0.15
N LYS A 75 2.31 11.39 0.09
CA LYS A 75 2.43 12.67 -0.61
C LYS A 75 2.63 12.49 -2.11
N ALA A 76 3.41 11.50 -2.54
CA ALA A 76 3.56 11.18 -3.95
C ALA A 76 2.23 10.70 -4.57
N VAL A 77 1.47 9.88 -3.84
CA VAL A 77 0.12 9.44 -4.24
C VAL A 77 -0.84 10.62 -4.34
N PHE A 78 -0.88 11.50 -3.33
CA PHE A 78 -1.68 12.72 -3.33
C PHE A 78 -1.34 13.62 -4.52
N THR A 79 -0.04 13.82 -4.76
CA THR A 79 0.44 14.65 -5.87
C THR A 79 -0.07 14.12 -7.21
N ARG A 80 -0.04 12.79 -7.41
CA ARG A 80 -0.43 12.16 -8.66
C ARG A 80 -1.95 12.10 -8.87
N LEU A 81 -2.72 11.82 -7.81
CA LEU A 81 -4.16 11.49 -7.93
C LEU A 81 -5.09 12.61 -7.44
N CYS A 82 -4.68 13.37 -6.43
CA CYS A 82 -5.56 14.26 -5.70
C CYS A 82 -5.27 15.74 -5.99
N SER A 83 -4.00 16.08 -6.23
CA SER A 83 -3.53 17.47 -6.29
C SER A 83 -4.12 18.29 -7.45
N GLY A 84 -4.63 17.63 -8.48
CA GLY A 84 -5.34 18.30 -9.58
C GLY A 84 -6.64 18.96 -9.12
N CYS A 85 -7.29 18.40 -8.10
CA CYS A 85 -8.56 18.91 -7.58
C CYS A 85 -8.43 19.53 -6.19
N HIS A 86 -7.55 18.97 -5.36
CA HIS A 86 -7.42 19.32 -3.95
C HIS A 86 -6.08 19.96 -3.65
N LYS A 87 -6.05 20.79 -2.62
CA LYS A 87 -4.84 21.42 -2.10
C LYS A 87 -4.73 21.16 -0.59
N ILE A 88 -3.50 21.08 -0.13
CA ILE A 88 -3.13 20.95 1.29
C ILE A 88 -2.08 22.02 1.59
N GLY A 89 -2.24 22.69 2.73
CA GLY A 89 -1.31 23.69 3.24
C GLY A 89 -2.01 24.99 3.65
N PRO A 90 -1.27 25.94 4.25
CA PRO A 90 -1.85 27.17 4.82
C PRO A 90 -2.48 28.10 3.78
N SER A 91 -2.09 27.99 2.51
CA SER A 91 -2.64 28.77 1.40
C SER A 91 -3.63 27.96 0.55
N ALA A 92 -4.04 26.76 0.99
CA ALA A 92 -4.96 25.92 0.25
C ALA A 92 -6.32 26.60 0.10
N ARG A 93 -6.80 26.69 -1.14
CA ARG A 93 -8.11 27.27 -1.47
C ARG A 93 -8.92 26.27 -2.27
N SER A 94 -10.24 26.41 -2.17
CA SER A 94 -11.21 25.68 -2.97
C SER A 94 -10.96 25.89 -4.47
N ALA A 95 -10.95 24.79 -5.22
CA ALA A 95 -10.91 24.80 -6.69
C ALA A 95 -11.95 23.79 -7.21
N PHE A 96 -11.52 22.74 -7.93
CA PHE A 96 -12.41 21.64 -8.29
C PHE A 96 -12.88 20.86 -7.05
N GLY A 97 -12.00 20.72 -6.05
CA GLY A 97 -12.31 20.13 -4.75
C GLY A 97 -12.04 21.12 -3.59
N PRO A 98 -12.58 20.83 -2.40
CA PRO A 98 -12.25 21.57 -1.18
C PRO A 98 -10.80 21.31 -0.73
N PRO A 99 -10.19 22.22 0.04
CA PRO A 99 -8.95 21.92 0.76
C PRO A 99 -9.14 20.73 1.73
N LEU A 100 -8.08 19.92 1.85
CA LEU A 100 -8.11 18.68 2.64
C LEU A 100 -7.30 18.74 3.94
N ASN A 101 -6.88 19.94 4.35
CA ASN A 101 -6.28 20.15 5.67
C ASN A 101 -7.20 19.61 6.78
N GLY A 102 -6.62 18.77 7.63
CA GLY A 102 -7.27 18.21 8.80
C GLY A 102 -8.52 17.41 8.49
N ILE A 103 -8.61 16.80 7.30
CA ILE A 103 -9.83 16.13 6.83
C ILE A 103 -10.27 14.99 7.76
N ILE A 104 -9.34 14.28 8.39
CA ILE A 104 -9.65 13.17 9.28
C ILE A 104 -10.32 13.68 10.56
N GLY A 105 -11.52 13.16 10.84
CA GLY A 105 -12.38 13.55 11.95
C GLY A 105 -13.38 14.67 11.61
N ARG A 106 -13.26 15.30 10.43
CA ARG A 106 -14.20 16.35 10.02
C ARG A 106 -15.50 15.78 9.48
N LYS A 107 -16.59 16.52 9.70
CA LYS A 107 -17.88 16.20 9.08
C LYS A 107 -17.84 16.49 7.58
N ALA A 108 -18.40 15.57 6.79
CA ALA A 108 -18.46 15.69 5.35
C ALA A 108 -19.31 16.89 4.90
N GLY A 109 -18.92 17.51 3.79
CA GLY A 109 -19.69 18.60 3.19
C GLY A 109 -19.70 19.93 3.95
N GLN A 110 -18.76 20.15 4.89
CA GLN A 110 -18.75 21.33 5.76
C GLN A 110 -17.57 22.29 5.58
N GLN A 111 -16.69 22.09 4.59
CA GLN A 111 -15.63 23.06 4.33
C GLN A 111 -16.21 24.41 3.92
N GLU A 112 -15.82 25.45 4.65
CA GLU A 112 -16.20 26.82 4.31
C GLU A 112 -15.65 27.23 2.94
N GLY A 113 -16.46 27.95 2.16
CA GLY A 113 -16.06 28.45 0.85
C GLY A 113 -15.99 27.39 -0.25
N TYR A 114 -16.54 26.18 -0.05
CA TYR A 114 -16.73 25.19 -1.12
C TYR A 114 -18.21 24.84 -1.31
N VAL A 115 -18.66 24.82 -2.57
CA VAL A 115 -20.05 24.48 -2.92
C VAL A 115 -20.17 22.96 -3.08
N TYR A 116 -20.71 22.29 -2.08
CA TYR A 116 -20.96 20.84 -2.11
C TYR A 116 -22.27 20.48 -2.83
N THR A 117 -22.35 19.23 -3.31
CA THR A 117 -23.65 18.67 -3.74
C THR A 117 -24.57 18.46 -2.54
N ASP A 118 -25.88 18.45 -2.78
CA ASP A 118 -26.86 18.16 -1.73
C ASP A 118 -26.63 16.78 -1.11
N ALA A 119 -26.26 15.78 -1.93
CA ALA A 119 -25.88 14.46 -1.45
C ALA A 119 -24.73 14.50 -0.44
N MET A 120 -23.65 15.24 -0.72
CA MET A 120 -22.50 15.31 0.18
C MET A 120 -22.83 16.06 1.47
N LYS A 121 -23.59 17.16 1.39
CA LYS A 121 -24.04 17.93 2.57
C LYS A 121 -24.91 17.09 3.51
N ASN A 122 -25.76 16.24 2.92
CA ASN A 122 -26.73 15.43 3.65
C ASN A 122 -26.24 14.01 3.98
N SER A 123 -25.01 13.66 3.59
CA SER A 123 -24.45 12.31 3.78
C SER A 123 -24.37 11.87 5.24
N GLY A 124 -24.24 12.81 6.18
CA GLY A 124 -24.08 12.51 7.61
C GLY A 124 -22.72 11.91 7.98
N LEU A 125 -21.81 11.76 7.01
CA LEU A 125 -20.51 11.12 7.22
C LEU A 125 -19.59 11.99 8.09
N ILE A 126 -18.80 11.29 8.90
CA ILE A 126 -17.62 11.83 9.57
C ILE A 126 -16.42 11.14 8.94
N TRP A 127 -15.44 11.90 8.47
CA TRP A 127 -14.28 11.37 7.76
C TRP A 127 -13.32 10.66 8.71
N THR A 128 -13.65 9.43 9.09
CA THR A 128 -12.69 8.53 9.73
C THR A 128 -11.74 7.96 8.66
N ARG A 129 -10.65 7.31 9.08
CA ARG A 129 -9.76 6.61 8.14
C ARG A 129 -10.52 5.56 7.31
N GLU A 130 -11.45 4.85 7.92
CA GLU A 130 -12.22 3.81 7.25
C GLU A 130 -13.26 4.38 6.29
N GLU A 131 -13.98 5.42 6.70
CA GLU A 131 -14.93 6.12 5.82
C GLU A 131 -14.22 6.74 4.62
N LEU A 132 -13.04 7.35 4.83
CA LEU A 132 -12.22 7.87 3.74
C LEU A 132 -11.72 6.76 2.83
N ARG A 133 -11.28 5.61 3.36
CA ARG A 133 -10.89 4.45 2.54
C ARG A 133 -12.03 4.03 1.62
N MET A 134 -13.22 3.81 2.18
CA MET A 134 -14.40 3.39 1.41
C MET A 134 -14.76 4.43 0.35
N TYR A 135 -14.79 5.71 0.74
CA TYR A 135 -15.14 6.81 -0.15
C TYR A 135 -14.11 7.03 -1.27
N ILE A 136 -12.82 6.88 -1.00
CA ILE A 136 -11.77 7.00 -2.04
C ILE A 136 -11.85 5.82 -3.00
N LYS A 137 -12.17 4.62 -2.51
CA LYS A 137 -12.30 3.41 -3.33
C LYS A 137 -13.45 3.51 -4.31
N ASP A 138 -14.62 3.95 -3.87
CA ASP A 138 -15.74 4.27 -4.74
C ASP A 138 -16.58 5.45 -4.19
N PRO A 139 -16.30 6.68 -4.66
CA PRO A 139 -17.04 7.85 -4.19
C PRO A 139 -18.53 7.79 -4.52
N SER A 140 -18.88 7.18 -5.67
CA SER A 140 -20.25 7.21 -6.19
C SER A 140 -21.13 6.19 -5.49
N GLU A 141 -20.56 5.10 -4.99
CA GLU A 141 -21.24 4.13 -4.15
C GLU A 141 -21.50 4.69 -2.75
N VAL A 142 -20.48 5.30 -2.13
CA VAL A 142 -20.60 5.79 -0.74
C VAL A 142 -21.46 7.05 -0.64
N VAL A 143 -21.36 7.97 -1.60
CA VAL A 143 -22.23 9.16 -1.68
C VAL A 143 -22.80 9.28 -3.10
N PRO A 144 -23.95 8.63 -3.37
CA PRO A 144 -24.62 8.73 -4.66
C PRO A 144 -24.93 10.19 -5.02
N GLY A 145 -24.47 10.63 -6.19
CA GLY A 145 -24.59 12.03 -6.63
C GLY A 145 -23.44 12.94 -6.17
N THR A 146 -22.35 12.39 -5.62
CA THR A 146 -21.10 13.15 -5.46
C THR A 146 -20.51 13.54 -6.83
N ARG A 147 -19.85 14.70 -6.86
CA ARG A 147 -19.10 15.18 -8.04
C ARG A 147 -17.65 14.71 -8.05
N MET A 148 -17.15 14.13 -6.95
CA MET A 148 -15.80 13.58 -6.90
C MET A 148 -15.76 12.28 -7.70
N LYS A 149 -14.81 12.20 -8.64
CA LYS A 149 -14.55 11.00 -9.42
C LYS A 149 -13.08 10.63 -9.28
N LEU A 150 -12.82 9.43 -8.79
CA LEU A 150 -11.51 8.82 -8.78
C LEU A 150 -11.63 7.47 -9.48
N TRP A 151 -10.90 7.28 -10.59
CA TRP A 151 -11.05 6.06 -11.40
C TRP A 151 -10.33 4.86 -10.81
N TRP A 152 -9.21 5.08 -10.13
CA TRP A 152 -8.40 4.00 -9.58
C TRP A 152 -7.45 4.52 -8.49
N MET A 153 -7.52 3.95 -7.29
CA MET A 153 -6.62 4.30 -6.19
C MET A 153 -5.30 3.52 -6.27
N GLY A 154 -5.33 2.23 -6.58
CA GLY A 154 -4.16 1.36 -6.53
C GLY A 154 -4.40 0.14 -5.64
N ASN A 155 -3.34 -0.25 -4.94
CA ASN A 155 -3.35 -1.28 -3.90
C ASN A 155 -3.62 -0.66 -2.52
N ASP A 156 -3.79 -1.53 -1.52
CA ASP A 156 -4.09 -1.11 -0.14
C ASP A 156 -2.91 -0.38 0.52
N GLU A 157 -1.67 -0.74 0.18
CA GLU A 157 -0.46 -0.04 0.66
C GLU A 157 -0.49 1.45 0.30
N ARG A 158 -0.75 1.78 -0.96
CA ARG A 158 -0.89 3.18 -1.40
C ARG A 158 -2.07 3.89 -0.74
N MET A 159 -3.11 3.14 -0.35
CA MET A 159 -4.22 3.70 0.41
C MET A 159 -3.78 4.09 1.83
N GLU A 160 -3.05 3.21 2.53
CA GLU A 160 -2.51 3.54 3.85
C GLU A 160 -1.57 4.73 3.81
N ASP A 161 -0.65 4.75 2.85
CA ASP A 161 0.29 5.85 2.67
C ASP A 161 -0.45 7.17 2.48
N LEU A 162 -1.48 7.19 1.61
CA LEU A 162 -2.29 8.38 1.38
C LEU A 162 -3.02 8.82 2.66
N LEU A 163 -3.64 7.88 3.38
CA LEU A 163 -4.34 8.19 4.63
C LEU A 163 -3.38 8.74 5.69
N GLU A 164 -2.16 8.20 5.77
CA GLU A 164 -1.12 8.71 6.66
C GLU A 164 -0.71 10.13 6.29
N TYR A 165 -0.49 10.40 5.00
CA TYR A 165 -0.20 11.75 4.53
C TYR A 165 -1.34 12.73 4.86
N LEU A 166 -2.60 12.32 4.71
CA LEU A 166 -3.75 13.16 5.07
C LEU A 166 -3.84 13.42 6.58
N ASP A 167 -3.53 12.43 7.43
CA ASP A 167 -3.53 12.61 8.89
C ASP A 167 -2.39 13.53 9.34
N ALA A 168 -1.21 13.41 8.73
CA ALA A 168 -0.07 14.24 9.04
C ALA A 168 -0.28 15.73 8.68
N ASN A 169 -1.23 16.05 7.80
CA ASN A 169 -1.48 17.40 7.29
C ASN A 169 -2.78 17.99 7.82
N LYS A 170 -2.77 18.37 9.10
CA LYS A 170 -3.90 19.03 9.78
C LYS A 170 -4.03 20.51 9.46
#